data_AF-A0A537XXH2-F1
#
_entry.id   AF-A0A537XXH2-F1
#
_cell.length_a   1.000
_cell.length_b   1.000
_cell.length_c   1.000
_cell.angle_alpha   90.00
_cell.angle_beta   90.00
_cell.angle_gamma   90.00
#
_symmetry.space_group_name_H-M   'P 1'
#
loop_
_entity.id
_entity.type
_entity.pdbx_description
1 polymer ?
#
loop_
_entity_poly.entity_id
_entity_poly.type
_entity_poly.pdbx_seq_one_letter_code
_entity_poly.pdbx_strand_id
1 'polypeptide(L)'
;MAKIEKREREAPERREPVWEYATAPESTDIVRLEDRYGLFIGGDFVEPKSGKYFQTINPATEETLAEVAEAGPEDVDLAVKAARDAHEKYWRELPG
;
A
#
# COMPACT_ATOMS: atom_id res chain seq x y z
N MET A 1 57.78 19.99 31.23
CA MET A 1 57.22 19.28 30.07
C MET A 1 55.86 18.71 30.47
N ALA A 2 54.87 18.87 29.59
CA ALA A 2 53.43 19.05 29.88
C ALA A 2 52.73 17.98 30.75
N LYS A 3 51.91 18.44 31.69
CA LYS A 3 50.82 17.65 32.29
C LYS A 3 49.63 17.69 31.32
N ILE A 4 49.17 16.54 30.85
CA ILE A 4 47.99 16.42 30.00
C ILE A 4 46.81 16.14 30.93
N GLU A 5 45.95 17.14 31.10
CA GLU A 5 44.73 17.03 31.89
C GLU A 5 43.67 16.32 31.03
N LYS A 6 43.21 15.14 31.48
CA LYS A 6 42.10 14.42 30.83
C LYS A 6 40.83 15.24 31.01
N ARG A 7 40.36 15.87 29.94
CA ARG A 7 39.01 16.43 29.88
C ARG A 7 38.02 15.28 29.77
N GLU A 8 37.33 14.95 30.86
CA GLU A 8 36.16 14.09 30.79
C GLU A 8 35.09 14.80 29.96
N ARG A 9 34.67 14.17 28.86
CA ARG A 9 33.55 14.65 28.04
C ARG A 9 32.29 14.08 28.67
N GLU A 10 31.53 14.88 29.40
CA GLU A 10 30.17 14.52 29.79
C GLU A 10 29.34 14.35 28.51
N ALA A 11 28.84 13.13 28.29
CA ALA A 11 27.91 12.85 27.21
C ALA A 11 26.58 13.55 27.50
N PRO A 12 25.91 14.19 26.52
CA PRO A 12 24.63 14.84 26.78
C PRO A 12 23.62 13.79 27.28
N GLU A 13 22.91 14.12 28.37
CA GLU A 13 21.85 13.30 28.93
C GLU A 13 20.85 12.90 27.84
N ARG A 14 20.53 11.61 27.74
CA ARG A 14 19.50 11.13 26.82
C ARG A 14 18.17 11.77 27.22
N ARG A 15 17.64 12.64 26.36
CA ARG A 15 16.25 13.11 26.49
C ARG A 15 15.35 11.91 26.25
N GLU A 16 14.66 11.46 27.30
CA GLU A 16 13.56 10.51 27.20
C GLU A 16 12.56 11.02 26.13
N PRO A 17 12.04 10.13 25.26
CA PRO A 17 11.12 10.56 24.21
C PRO A 17 9.86 11.17 24.83
N VAL A 18 9.51 12.38 24.38
CA VAL A 18 8.39 13.21 24.89
C VAL A 18 7.01 12.62 24.54
N TRP A 19 6.97 11.47 23.87
CA TRP A 19 5.74 10.87 23.37
C TRP A 19 5.72 9.38 23.67
N GLU A 20 4.83 8.99 24.57
CA GLU A 20 4.45 7.60 24.80
C GLU A 20 3.34 7.26 23.80
N TYR A 21 3.57 6.24 22.96
CA TYR A 21 2.53 5.76 22.06
C TYR A 21 1.39 5.18 22.90
N ALA A 22 0.18 5.72 22.73
CA ALA A 22 -1.00 5.15 23.36
C ALA A 22 -1.19 3.71 22.89
N THR A 23 -1.74 2.86 23.76
CA THR A 23 -2.18 1.52 23.36
C THR A 23 -3.23 1.72 22.26
N ALA A 24 -2.92 1.27 21.05
CA ALA A 24 -3.82 1.31 19.91
C ALA A 24 -4.49 -0.07 19.80
N PRO A 25 -5.66 -0.31 20.41
CA PRO A 25 -6.44 -1.51 20.14
C PRO A 25 -7.10 -1.34 18.77
N GLU A 26 -6.30 -1.29 17.70
CA GLU A 26 -6.81 -1.28 16.32
C GLU A 26 -7.45 -2.66 16.08
N SER A 27 -8.76 -2.77 16.33
CA SER A 27 -9.52 -3.96 15.98
C SER A 27 -9.68 -4.04 14.46
N THR A 28 -9.43 -5.22 13.90
CA THR A 28 -9.63 -5.51 12.48
C THR A 28 -11.10 -5.79 12.12
N ASP A 29 -12.02 -5.77 13.09
CA ASP A 29 -13.45 -6.11 12.90
C ASP A 29 -14.17 -5.24 11.86
N ILE A 30 -13.67 -4.03 11.58
CA ILE A 30 -14.25 -3.12 10.58
C ILE A 30 -13.88 -3.49 9.14
N VAL A 31 -12.82 -4.29 8.95
CA VAL A 31 -12.29 -4.63 7.63
C VAL A 31 -13.02 -5.86 7.11
N ARG A 32 -13.71 -5.71 5.98
CA ARG A 32 -14.37 -6.81 5.27
C ARG A 32 -13.71 -6.96 3.92
N LEU A 33 -12.94 -8.02 3.76
CA LEU A 33 -12.32 -8.40 2.50
C LEU A 33 -13.19 -9.44 1.81
N GLU A 34 -13.28 -9.34 0.50
CA GLU A 34 -13.77 -10.42 -0.35
C GLU A 34 -12.66 -11.46 -0.51
N ASP A 35 -13.04 -12.73 -0.72
CA ASP A 35 -12.07 -13.80 -0.93
C ASP A 35 -11.18 -13.55 -2.16
N ARG A 36 -11.73 -12.87 -3.17
CA ARG A 36 -11.08 -12.64 -4.46
C ARG A 36 -11.47 -11.31 -5.10
N TYR A 37 -10.48 -10.61 -5.63
CA TYR A 37 -10.64 -9.35 -6.36
C TYR A 37 -10.23 -9.48 -7.83
N GLY A 38 -11.12 -9.06 -8.73
CA GLY A 38 -10.84 -8.89 -10.16
C GLY A 38 -10.13 -7.57 -10.48
N LEU A 39 -9.84 -7.34 -11.76
CA LEU A 39 -9.30 -6.09 -12.27
C LEU A 39 -10.44 -5.08 -12.42
N PHE A 40 -10.23 -3.82 -12.01
CA PHE A 40 -11.24 -2.77 -12.23
C PHE A 40 -10.93 -2.02 -13.52
N ILE A 41 -11.68 -2.30 -14.59
CA ILE A 41 -11.42 -1.77 -15.93
C ILE A 41 -12.72 -1.21 -16.52
N GLY A 42 -12.68 0.06 -16.95
CA GLY A 42 -13.80 0.69 -17.64
C GLY A 42 -15.04 0.96 -16.78
N GLY A 43 -14.94 0.84 -15.45
CA GLY A 43 -16.05 1.05 -14.52
C GLY A 43 -16.57 -0.24 -13.88
N ASP A 44 -16.05 -1.41 -14.28
CA ASP A 44 -16.50 -2.71 -13.80
C ASP A 44 -15.33 -3.57 -13.29
N PHE A 45 -15.63 -4.50 -12.39
CA PHE A 45 -14.70 -5.57 -12.02
C PHE A 45 -14.76 -6.70 -13.05
N VAL A 46 -13.60 -7.07 -13.59
CA VAL A 46 -13.44 -8.11 -14.61
C VAL A 46 -12.42 -9.15 -14.15
N GLU A 47 -12.63 -10.41 -14.52
CA GLU A 47 -11.66 -11.47 -14.29
C GLU A 47 -10.45 -11.31 -15.24
N PRO A 48 -9.22 -11.64 -14.81
CA PRO A 48 -8.04 -11.56 -15.65
C PRO A 48 -8.16 -12.53 -16.82
N LYS A 49 -7.76 -12.13 -18.03
CA LYS A 49 -7.81 -13.01 -19.22
C LYS A 49 -6.98 -14.28 -19.04
N SER A 50 -5.90 -14.20 -18.27
CA SER A 50 -5.05 -15.34 -17.93
C SER A 50 -5.72 -16.34 -16.96
N GLY A 51 -6.80 -15.93 -16.26
CA GLY A 51 -7.40 -16.68 -15.16
C GLY A 51 -6.52 -16.81 -13.91
N LYS A 52 -5.37 -16.13 -13.87
CA LYS A 52 -4.40 -16.24 -12.77
C LYS A 52 -4.70 -15.26 -11.65
N TYR A 53 -4.46 -15.73 -10.44
CA TYR A 53 -4.58 -14.97 -9.20
C TYR A 53 -3.39 -15.28 -8.30
N PHE A 54 -3.04 -14.35 -7.43
CA PHE A 54 -2.04 -14.54 -6.40
C PHE A 54 -2.54 -14.06 -5.04
N GLN A 55 -2.03 -14.67 -3.97
CA GLN A 55 -2.43 -14.36 -2.61
C GLN A 55 -1.74 -13.07 -2.15
N THR A 56 -2.52 -12.16 -1.57
CA THR A 56 -1.97 -11.07 -0.76
C THR A 56 -1.91 -11.52 0.70
N ILE A 57 -0.77 -11.29 1.35
CA ILE A 57 -0.45 -11.85 2.66
C ILE A 57 -0.20 -10.71 3.63
N ASN A 58 -0.72 -10.84 4.85
CA ASN A 58 -0.40 -9.92 5.94
C ASN A 58 1.06 -10.12 6.38
N PRO A 59 1.94 -9.11 6.25
CA PRO A 59 3.35 -9.27 6.60
C PRO A 59 3.62 -9.43 8.10
N ALA A 60 2.64 -9.13 8.97
CA ALA A 60 2.77 -9.25 10.42
C ALA A 60 2.33 -10.63 10.94
N THR A 61 1.34 -11.26 10.31
CA THR A 61 0.74 -12.52 10.77
C THR A 61 0.95 -13.68 9.80
N GLU A 62 1.45 -13.42 8.60
CA GLU A 62 1.58 -14.37 7.48
C GLU A 62 0.23 -14.96 6.99
N GLU A 63 -0.89 -14.43 7.49
CA GLU A 63 -2.23 -14.86 7.08
C GLU A 63 -2.57 -14.33 5.67
N THR A 64 -3.25 -15.16 4.87
CA THR A 64 -3.79 -14.72 3.58
C THR A 64 -4.94 -13.75 3.79
N LEU A 65 -4.86 -12.59 3.15
CA LEU A 65 -5.88 -11.55 3.20
C LEU A 65 -6.96 -11.75 2.12
N ALA A 66 -6.55 -12.01 0.88
CA ALA A 66 -7.40 -12.23 -0.29
C ALA A 66 -6.59 -12.74 -1.49
N GLU A 67 -7.26 -13.15 -2.56
CA GLU A 67 -6.66 -13.37 -3.87
C GLU A 67 -6.84 -12.14 -4.78
N VAL A 68 -5.77 -11.70 -5.45
CA VAL A 68 -5.81 -10.58 -6.40
C VAL A 68 -5.47 -11.07 -7.80
N ALA A 69 -6.22 -10.59 -8.80
CA ALA A 69 -6.01 -10.93 -10.19
C ALA A 69 -4.60 -10.55 -10.71
N GLU A 70 -3.94 -11.48 -11.42
CA GLU A 70 -2.68 -11.24 -12.12
C GLU A 70 -2.98 -10.78 -13.56
N ALA A 71 -2.85 -9.48 -13.81
CA ALA A 71 -3.11 -8.89 -15.11
C ALA A 71 -2.09 -9.33 -16.18
N GLY A 72 -2.59 -9.80 -17.32
CA GLY A 72 -1.78 -10.09 -18.51
C GLY A 72 -1.73 -8.91 -19.49
N PRO A 73 -0.97 -9.04 -20.59
CA PRO A 73 -0.89 -8.02 -21.64
C PRO A 73 -2.26 -7.63 -22.21
N GLU A 74 -3.16 -8.60 -22.43
CA GLU A 74 -4.50 -8.36 -22.97
C GLU A 74 -5.38 -7.53 -22.01
N ASP A 75 -5.24 -7.78 -20.70
CA ASP A 75 -5.94 -7.00 -19.68
C ASP A 75 -5.43 -5.56 -19.65
N VAL A 76 -4.12 -5.37 -19.81
CA VAL A 76 -3.50 -4.04 -19.89
C VAL A 76 -3.97 -3.29 -21.13
N ASP A 77 -4.02 -3.94 -22.29
CA ASP A 77 -4.52 -3.32 -23.52
C ASP A 77 -5.99 -2.88 -23.38
N LEU A 78 -6.82 -3.71 -22.74
CA LEU A 78 -8.21 -3.37 -22.41
C LEU A 78 -8.29 -2.15 -21.48
N ALA A 79 -7.47 -2.14 -20.42
CA ALA A 79 -7.41 -1.05 -19.46
C ALA A 79 -6.98 0.27 -20.09
N VAL A 80 -5.94 0.24 -20.93
CA VAL A 80 -5.44 1.42 -21.65
C VAL A 80 -6.50 1.95 -22.62
N LYS A 81 -7.18 1.07 -23.36
CA LYS A 81 -8.27 1.47 -24.25
C LYS A 81 -9.41 2.14 -23.48
N ALA A 82 -9.84 1.55 -22.36
CA ALA A 82 -10.89 2.11 -21.50
C ALA A 82 -10.48 3.48 -20.92
N ALA A 83 -9.24 3.62 -20.46
CA ALA A 83 -8.72 4.89 -19.96
C ALA A 83 -8.67 5.96 -21.06
N ARG A 84 -8.27 5.59 -22.28
CA ARG A 84 -8.25 6.48 -23.44
C ARG A 84 -9.65 6.96 -23.81
N ASP A 85 -10.61 6.05 -23.88
CA ASP A 85 -12.02 6.36 -24.12
C ASP A 85 -12.57 7.32 -23.07
N ALA A 86 -12.30 7.07 -21.79
CA ALA A 86 -12.77 7.91 -20.69
C ALA A 86 -12.17 9.33 -20.74
N HIS A 87 -10.87 9.42 -21.03
CA HIS A 87 -10.18 10.69 -21.19
C HIS A 87 -10.75 11.48 -22.37
N GLU A 88 -10.85 10.88 -23.56
CA GLU A 88 -11.29 11.59 -24.77
C GLU A 88 -12.76 12.02 -24.74
N LYS A 89 -13.64 11.25 -24.10
CA LYS A 89 -15.10 11.48 -24.17
C LYS A 89 -15.67 12.23 -22.97
N TYR A 90 -15.10 12.04 -21.78
CA TYR A 90 -15.76 12.49 -20.54
C TYR A 90 -14.88 13.39 -19.68
N TRP A 91 -13.66 12.95 -19.35
CA TRP A 91 -12.89 13.62 -18.30
C TRP A 91 -12.04 14.80 -18.76
N ARG A 92 -11.54 14.81 -20.00
CA ARG A 92 -10.55 15.81 -20.46
C ARG A 92 -11.04 17.26 -20.36
N GLU A 93 -12.33 17.50 -20.57
CA GLU A 93 -12.89 18.85 -20.63
C GLU A 93 -13.47 19.33 -19.28
N LEU A 94 -13.42 18.49 -18.24
CA LEU A 94 -13.98 18.85 -16.94
C LEU A 94 -13.02 19.73 -16.13
N PRO A 95 -13.52 20.80 -15.49
CA PRO A 95 -12.70 21.69 -14.67
C PRO A 95 -12.22 20.97 -13.40
N GLY A 96 -10.99 21.28 -12.98
CA GLY A 96 -10.38 20.79 -11.74
C GLY A 96 -10.67 21.67 -10.53
#